data_AF-A0A1C2AYB6-F1
#
_entry.id   AF-A0A1C2AYB6-F1
#
_cell.length_a   1.000
_cell.length_b   1.000
_cell.length_c   1.000
_cell.angle_alpha   90.00
_cell.angle_beta   90.00
_cell.angle_gamma   90.00
#
_symmetry.space_group_name_H-M   'P 1'
#
loop_
_entity.id
_entity.type
_entity.pdbx_description
1 polymer ?
#
loop_
_entity_poly.entity_id
_entity_poly.type
_entity_poly.pdbx_seq_one_letter_code
_entity_poly.pdbx_strand_id
1 'polypeptide(L)' 'MFNKIVDSKQTNKSSMAFDVLYKRKTEIDFISGAVSKIGKKHGIATPLNDLMYKMIKVKEGMYS' A
#
# COMPACT_ATOMS: atom_id res chain seq x y z
N MET A 1 18.40 -8.73 6.07
CA MET A 1 17.38 -8.12 6.97
C MET A 1 15.97 -8.32 6.43
N PHE A 2 15.72 -8.11 5.14
CA PHE A 2 14.41 -8.30 4.51
C PHE A 2 13.79 -9.69 4.76
N ASN A 3 14.54 -10.77 4.50
CA ASN A 3 14.08 -12.14 4.76
C ASN A 3 13.80 -12.41 6.25
N LYS A 4 14.48 -11.71 7.18
CA LYS A 4 14.14 -11.81 8.61
C LYS A 4 12.75 -11.25 8.92
N ILE A 5 12.27 -10.23 8.19
CA ILE A 5 10.96 -9.61 8.45
C ILE A 5 9.84 -10.42 7.78
N VAL A 6 10.06 -10.85 6.52
CA VAL A 6 9.06 -11.61 5.77
C VAL A 6 8.92 -13.04 6.29
N ASP A 7 10.04 -13.68 6.68
CA ASP A 7 10.05 -15.09 7.09
C ASP A 7 9.92 -15.29 8.62
N SER A 8 9.77 -14.22 9.41
CA SER A 8 9.75 -14.33 10.88
C SER A 8 8.46 -14.89 11.47
N LYS A 9 7.54 -15.43 10.64
CA LYS A 9 6.23 -15.95 11.06
C LYS A 9 5.47 -14.97 11.98
N GLN A 10 5.71 -13.66 11.85
CA GLN A 10 5.06 -12.67 12.69
C GLN A 10 3.58 -12.62 12.34
N THR A 11 2.74 -12.53 13.38
CA THR A 11 1.27 -12.44 13.24
C THR A 11 0.77 -11.00 13.32
N ASN A 12 1.69 -10.03 13.35
CA ASN A 12 1.36 -8.61 13.41
C ASN A 12 0.67 -8.17 12.12
N LYS A 13 -0.35 -7.32 12.27
CA LYS A 13 -0.95 -6.61 11.14
C LYS A 13 -0.12 -5.36 10.84
N SER A 14 -0.02 -4.99 9.56
CA SER A 14 0.65 -3.75 9.17
C SER A 14 -0.13 -2.53 9.67
N SER A 15 0.55 -1.38 9.77
CA SER A 15 -0.09 -0.09 10.08
C SER A 15 -1.26 0.20 9.15
N MET A 16 -1.07 0.04 7.84
CA MET A 16 -2.10 0.21 6.82
C MET A 16 -3.29 -0.75 7.01
N ALA A 17 -3.06 -1.99 7.47
CA ALA A 17 -4.16 -2.91 7.76
C ALA A 17 -4.99 -2.42 8.95
N PHE A 18 -4.36 -1.85 9.98
CA PHE A 18 -5.09 -1.19 11.07
C PHE A 18 -5.83 0.06 10.60
N ASP A 19 -5.24 0.88 9.73
CA ASP A 19 -5.93 2.05 9.17
C ASP A 19 -7.19 1.64 8.43
N VAL A 20 -7.14 0.57 7.64
CA VAL A 20 -8.34 0.02 6.97
C VAL A 20 -9.37 -0.50 7.97
N LEU A 21 -8.94 -1.24 9.00
CA LEU A 21 -9.85 -1.78 10.02
C LEU A 21 -10.56 -0.68 10.81
N TYR A 22 -9.85 0.40 11.11
CA TYR A 22 -10.37 1.53 11.88
C TYR A 22 -10.88 2.69 11.01
N LYS A 23 -11.04 2.46 9.69
CA LYS A 23 -11.52 3.47 8.72
C LYS A 23 -10.75 4.80 8.76
N ARG A 24 -9.44 4.73 9.00
CA ARG A 24 -8.53 5.89 8.97
C ARG A 24 -7.93 6.04 7.59
N LYS A 25 -7.50 7.26 7.27
CA LYS A 25 -6.68 7.51 6.08
C LYS A 25 -5.37 6.73 6.17
N THR A 26 -5.02 6.03 5.09
CA THR A 26 -3.79 5.24 4.97
C THR A 26 -2.66 6.07 4.36
N GLU A 27 -1.44 5.52 4.42
CA GLU A 27 -0.25 6.10 3.78
C GLU A 27 -0.06 5.65 2.31
N ILE A 28 -1.09 5.05 1.67
CA ILE A 28 -0.94 4.45 0.32
C ILE A 28 -0.46 5.43 -0.75
N ASP A 29 -0.81 6.71 -0.64
CA ASP A 29 -0.38 7.77 -1.56
C ASP A 29 1.15 7.97 -1.53
N PHE A 30 1.80 7.74 -0.37
CA PHE A 30 3.24 7.91 -0.18
C PHE A 30 4.05 6.62 -0.37
N ILE A 31 3.39 5.46 -0.34
CA ILE A 31 4.04 4.15 -0.54
C ILE A 31 3.89 3.72 -2.01
N SER A 32 2.82 3.01 -2.37
CA SER A 32 2.61 2.53 -3.74
C SER A 32 2.26 3.66 -4.71
N GLY A 33 1.57 4.70 -4.23
CA GLY A 33 1.27 5.89 -5.02
C GLY A 33 2.53 6.63 -5.46
N ALA A 34 3.53 6.75 -4.57
CA ALA A 34 4.81 7.36 -4.88
C ALA A 34 5.57 6.56 -5.94
N VAL A 35 5.65 5.23 -5.78
CA VAL A 35 6.30 4.34 -6.77
C VAL A 35 5.62 4.44 -8.13
N SER A 36 4.28 4.42 -8.17
CA SER A 36 3.50 4.60 -9.41
C SER A 36 3.81 5.92 -10.10
N LYS A 37 3.85 7.02 -9.34
CA LYS A 37 4.15 8.36 -9.85
C LYS A 37 5.55 8.44 -10.43
N ILE A 38 6.54 7.88 -9.74
CA ILE A 38 7.94 7.84 -10.19
C ILE A 38 8.07 6.95 -11.44
N GLY A 39 7.46 5.76 -11.44
CA GLY A 39 7.47 4.86 -12.59
C GLY A 39 6.94 5.53 -13.85
N LYS A 40 5.78 6.20 -13.76
CA LYS A 40 5.20 6.98 -14.86
C LYS A 40 6.13 8.07 -15.38
N LYS A 41 6.80 8.81 -14.48
CA LYS A 41 7.77 9.85 -14.86
C LYS A 41 8.93 9.30 -15.70
N HIS A 42 9.33 8.06 -15.45
CA HIS A 42 10.45 7.41 -16.13
C HIS A 42 10.02 6.43 -17.24
N GLY A 43 8.73 6.34 -17.56
CA GLY A 43 8.23 5.38 -18.55
C GLY A 43 8.33 3.92 -18.12
N ILE A 44 8.44 3.64 -16.82
CA ILE A 44 8.54 2.29 -16.25
C ILE A 44 7.16 1.86 -15.74
N ALA A 45 6.66 0.75 -16.26
CA ALA A 45 5.40 0.17 -15.80
C ALA A 45 5.53 -0.35 -14.36
N THR A 46 4.57 -0.02 -13.50
CA THR A 46 4.54 -0.47 -12.09
C THR A 46 3.21 -1.16 -11.75
N PRO A 47 2.82 -2.20 -12.52
CA PRO A 47 1.45 -2.71 -12.53
C PRO A 47 0.95 -3.17 -11.15
N LEU A 48 1.82 -3.75 -10.33
CA LEU A 48 1.45 -4.19 -8.98
C LEU A 48 1.24 -3.01 -8.02
N ASN A 49 2.08 -1.97 -8.10
CA ASN A 49 1.88 -0.76 -7.28
C ASN A 49 0.63 0.01 -7.72
N ASP A 50 0.37 0.09 -9.02
CA ASP A 50 -0.85 0.67 -9.57
C ASP A 50 -2.10 -0.05 -9.06
N LEU A 51 -2.08 -1.38 -9.04
CA LEU A 51 -3.18 -2.21 -8.54
C LEU A 51 -3.39 -2.00 -7.04
N MET A 52 -2.33 -2.12 -6.24
CA MET A 52 -2.41 -1.96 -4.78
C MET A 52 -2.90 -0.57 -4.39
N TYR A 53 -2.39 0.47 -5.08
CA TYR A 53 -2.85 1.83 -4.91
C TYR A 53 -4.36 1.94 -5.10
N LYS A 54 -4.87 1.49 -6.26
CA LYS A 54 -6.30 1.56 -6.59
C LYS A 54 -7.16 0.78 -5.59
N MET A 55 -6.76 -0.43 -5.21
CA MET A 55 -7.51 -1.26 -4.27
C MET A 55 -7.69 -0.58 -2.91
N ILE A 56 -6.64 0.04 -2.37
CA ILE A 56 -6.73 0.73 -1.09
C ILE A 56 -7.52 2.04 -1.23
N LYS A 57 -7.33 2.83 -2.30
CA LYS A 57 -8.15 4.03 -2.54
C LYS A 57 -9.65 3.71 -2.63
N VAL A 58 -10.01 2.59 -3.27
CA VAL A 58 -11.41 2.12 -3.31
C VAL A 58 -11.90 1.79 -1.90
N LYS A 59 -11.13 1.07 -1.08
CA LYS A 59 -11.50 0.79 0.31
C LYS A 59 -11.66 2.07 1.13
N GLU A 60 -10.75 3.03 1.00
CA GLU A 60 -10.84 4.34 1.67
C GLU A 60 -12.10 5.12 1.27
N GLY A 61 -12.46 5.08 -0.01
CA GLY A 61 -13.68 5.74 -0.51
C GLY A 61 -14.98 5.11 -0.02
N MET A 62 -14.94 3.93 0.60
CA MET A 62 -16.09 3.27 1.21
C MET A 62 -16.26 3.61 2.69
N TYR A 63 -15.33 4.35 3.29
CA TYR A 63 -15.49 4.80 4.67
C TYR A 63 -16.63 5.83 4.73
N SER A 64 -17.54 5.64 5.68
CA SER A 64 -18.67 6.53 5.96
C SER A 64 -18.24 7.73 6.78
#